data_AF-A0A7W4F1I9-F1
#
_entry.id   AF-A0A7W4F1I9-F1
#
_cell.length_a   1.000
_cell.length_b   1.000
_cell.length_c   1.000
_cell.angle_alpha   90.00
_cell.angle_beta   90.00
_cell.angle_gamma   90.00
#
_symmetry.space_group_name_H-M   'P 1'
#
loop_
_entity.id
_entity.type
_entity.pdbx_description
1 polymer ?
#
loop_
_entity_poly.entity_id
_entity_poly.type
_entity_poly.pdbx_seq_one_letter_code
_entity_poly.pdbx_strand_id
1 'polypeptide(L)'
;MVDTEVLQVVRRFKKEYYEQMDIDRLAHKLDRLTSRLDRLKDHKKLSSDLLDLYYLYLQTIETLFINVYTFCKKDRDFPIAIFIENAKLKSFIKKEFVDCSKYSRYFINDIILSIHEDKSEIKKDQYHNLLKECAKDYIDNYQLLNAYKHGARASAAVGSSYMSMKLPDGQFMKVTDGDAAIHYYSKERDSKTGEKTIYECNLVFKKDRVAGKTLFIITLLQNLRLISLKTVGVGLSNPQKYMYFQYDKDKWHETFGGYSLKTGLFTVEKVNKK
;
A
#
# COMPACT_ATOMS: atom_id res chain seq x y z
N MET A 1 -15.66 -31.40 22.94
CA MET A 1 -14.64 -30.86 23.88
C MET A 1 -13.40 -30.36 23.14
N VAL A 2 -12.71 -31.19 22.34
CA VAL A 2 -11.53 -30.80 21.54
C VAL A 2 -11.76 -29.54 20.67
N ASP A 3 -12.96 -29.42 20.08
CA ASP A 3 -13.29 -28.30 19.19
C ASP A 3 -13.42 -26.94 19.92
N THR A 4 -13.76 -26.97 21.21
CA THR A 4 -13.89 -25.77 22.06
C THR A 4 -12.52 -25.26 22.49
N GLU A 5 -11.58 -26.16 22.80
CA GLU A 5 -10.21 -25.81 23.19
C GLU A 5 -9.44 -25.18 22.02
N VAL A 6 -9.54 -25.76 20.82
CA VAL A 6 -8.91 -25.20 19.60
C VAL A 6 -9.44 -23.79 19.32
N LEU A 7 -10.75 -23.57 19.41
CA LEU A 7 -11.34 -22.24 19.23
C LEU A 7 -10.86 -21.22 20.27
N GLN A 8 -10.66 -21.64 21.53
CA GLN A 8 -10.10 -20.77 22.57
C GLN A 8 -8.66 -20.37 22.28
N VAL A 9 -7.82 -21.31 21.83
CA VAL A 9 -6.44 -21.03 21.41
C VAL A 9 -6.42 -20.03 20.25
N VAL A 10 -7.26 -20.23 19.24
CA VAL A 10 -7.31 -19.34 18.07
C VAL A 10 -7.82 -17.94 18.44
N ARG A 11 -8.82 -17.83 19.32
CA ARG A 11 -9.29 -16.52 19.83
C ARG A 11 -8.21 -15.81 20.63
N ARG A 12 -7.45 -16.53 21.46
CA ARG A 12 -6.32 -15.98 22.20
C ARG A 12 -5.25 -15.47 21.23
N PHE A 13 -4.87 -16.27 20.25
CA PHE A 13 -3.92 -15.86 19.21
C PHE A 13 -4.38 -14.61 18.46
N LYS A 14 -5.66 -14.54 18.06
CA LYS A 14 -6.26 -13.36 17.41
C LYS A 14 -6.15 -12.12 18.27
N LYS A 15 -6.46 -12.24 19.57
CA LYS A 15 -6.32 -11.15 20.54
C LYS A 15 -4.86 -10.70 20.64
N GLU A 16 -3.93 -11.62 20.90
CA GLU A 16 -2.50 -11.33 21.06
C GLU A 16 -1.92 -10.66 19.81
N TYR A 17 -2.26 -11.16 18.62
CA TYR A 17 -1.84 -10.59 17.35
C TYR A 17 -2.21 -9.11 17.22
N TYR A 18 -3.47 -8.74 17.52
CA TYR A 18 -3.89 -7.34 17.45
C TYR A 18 -3.34 -6.50 18.61
N GLU A 19 -3.20 -7.05 19.81
CA GLU A 19 -2.62 -6.33 20.96
C GLU A 19 -1.16 -5.94 20.68
N GLN A 20 -0.38 -6.86 20.11
CA GLN A 20 1.05 -6.68 19.80
C GLN A 20 1.33 -5.91 18.50
N MET A 21 0.30 -5.58 17.73
CA MET A 21 0.46 -4.86 16.47
C MET A 21 0.91 -3.41 16.72
N ASP A 22 2.21 -3.15 16.51
CA ASP A 22 2.87 -1.85 16.71
C ASP A 22 2.75 -0.95 15.47
N ILE A 23 1.58 -0.31 15.35
CA ILE A 23 1.27 0.61 14.25
C ILE A 23 1.96 1.97 14.46
N ASP A 24 2.14 2.41 15.70
CA ASP A 24 2.78 3.68 16.05
C ASP A 24 4.22 3.74 15.53
N ARG A 25 4.93 2.60 15.52
CA ARG A 25 6.24 2.50 14.89
C ARG A 25 6.24 2.82 13.39
N LEU A 26 5.16 2.51 12.66
CA LEU A 26 5.04 2.87 11.24
C LEU A 26 4.89 4.39 11.09
N ALA A 27 4.09 5.04 11.95
CA ALA A 27 3.91 6.49 11.96
C ALA A 27 5.24 7.20 12.30
N HIS A 28 5.94 6.74 13.33
CA HIS A 28 7.26 7.28 13.69
C HIS A 28 8.30 7.07 12.59
N LYS A 29 8.27 5.93 11.88
CA LYS A 29 9.17 5.68 10.76
C LYS A 29 8.86 6.62 9.59
N LEU A 30 7.58 6.84 9.28
CA LEU A 30 7.16 7.79 8.27
C LEU A 30 7.64 9.21 8.60
N ASP A 31 7.37 9.69 9.81
CA ASP A 31 7.78 11.03 10.27
C ASP A 31 9.30 11.25 10.22
N ARG A 32 10.08 10.24 10.62
CA ARG A 32 11.54 10.28 10.51
C ARG A 32 12.00 10.35 9.05
N LEU A 33 11.37 9.59 8.15
CA LEU A 33 11.73 9.58 6.72
C LEU A 33 11.40 10.91 6.05
N THR A 34 10.19 11.45 6.27
CA THR A 34 9.78 12.74 5.70
C THR A 34 10.66 13.87 6.23
N SER A 35 10.91 13.91 7.55
CA SER A 35 11.81 14.90 8.17
C SER A 35 13.23 14.85 7.60
N ARG A 36 13.74 13.66 7.27
CA ARG A 36 15.07 13.49 6.65
C ARG A 36 15.07 13.94 5.19
N LEU A 37 14.03 13.61 4.43
CA LEU A 37 13.87 14.04 3.04
C LEU A 37 13.82 15.57 2.90
N ASP A 38 13.27 16.27 3.88
CA ASP A 38 13.19 17.75 3.87
C ASP A 38 14.51 18.42 4.28
N ARG A 39 15.30 17.79 5.14
CA ARG A 39 16.49 18.40 5.76
C ARG A 39 17.81 18.01 5.08
N LEU A 40 17.88 16.84 4.48
CA LEU A 40 19.11 16.33 3.89
C LEU A 40 19.44 17.06 2.58
N LYS A 41 20.71 17.41 2.41
CA LYS A 41 21.25 17.96 1.15
C LYS A 41 22.01 16.92 0.32
N ASP A 42 22.34 15.77 0.92
CA ASP A 42 23.09 14.69 0.27
C ASP A 42 22.16 13.87 -0.63
N HIS A 43 22.34 14.00 -1.95
CA HIS A 43 21.52 13.31 -2.95
C HIS A 43 21.51 11.79 -2.82
N LYS A 44 22.63 11.15 -2.44
CA LYS A 44 22.69 9.69 -2.33
C LYS A 44 21.86 9.21 -1.14
N LYS A 45 21.95 9.93 -0.01
CA LYS A 45 21.12 9.64 1.17
C LYS A 45 19.65 9.91 0.91
N LEU A 46 19.34 11.00 0.19
CA LEU A 46 17.99 11.33 -0.25
C LEU A 46 17.38 10.22 -1.12
N SER A 47 18.12 9.69 -2.10
CA SER A 47 17.66 8.56 -2.91
C SER A 47 17.36 7.31 -2.08
N SER A 48 18.20 7.01 -1.09
CA SER A 48 17.95 5.88 -0.18
C SER A 48 16.68 6.10 0.65
N ASP A 49 16.53 7.27 1.26
CA ASP A 49 15.34 7.59 2.07
C ASP A 49 14.07 7.63 1.23
N LEU A 50 14.18 7.98 -0.05
CA LEU A 50 13.06 7.96 -1.00
C LEU A 50 12.62 6.52 -1.34
N LEU A 51 13.57 5.61 -1.53
CA LEU A 51 13.26 4.18 -1.68
C LEU A 51 12.59 3.65 -0.41
N ASP A 52 13.13 4.01 0.76
CA ASP A 52 12.59 3.58 2.05
C ASP A 52 11.16 4.09 2.28
N LEU A 53 10.85 5.33 1.86
CA LEU A 53 9.52 5.91 1.91
C LEU A 53 8.52 5.11 1.06
N TYR A 54 8.86 4.85 -0.21
CA TYR A 54 7.95 4.12 -1.10
C TYR A 54 7.82 2.64 -0.71
N TYR A 55 8.89 2.04 -0.21
CA TYR A 55 8.85 0.70 0.35
C TYR A 55 7.93 0.64 1.58
N LEU A 56 8.08 1.58 2.52
CA LEU A 56 7.21 1.70 3.69
C LEU A 56 5.74 1.85 3.27
N TYR A 57 5.48 2.69 2.27
CA TYR A 57 4.15 2.88 1.72
C TYR A 57 3.52 1.57 1.22
N LEU A 58 4.21 0.84 0.33
CA LEU A 58 3.73 -0.44 -0.20
C LEU A 58 3.57 -1.51 0.87
N GLN A 59 4.50 -1.60 1.83
CA GLN A 59 4.44 -2.54 2.95
C GLN A 59 3.26 -2.24 3.88
N THR A 60 2.95 -0.96 4.11
CA THR A 60 1.81 -0.56 4.93
C THR A 60 0.49 -0.91 4.24
N ILE A 61 0.41 -0.76 2.91
CA ILE A 61 -0.75 -1.21 2.13
C ILE A 61 -0.93 -2.74 2.21
N GLU A 62 0.15 -3.51 2.03
CA GLU A 62 0.13 -4.97 2.17
C GLU A 62 -0.40 -5.38 3.56
N THR A 63 0.13 -4.74 4.60
CA THR A 63 -0.28 -4.98 5.99
C THR A 63 -1.75 -4.65 6.21
N LEU A 64 -2.25 -3.53 5.67
CA LEU A 64 -3.67 -3.19 5.73
C LEU A 64 -4.51 -4.29 5.10
N PHE A 65 -4.22 -4.68 3.86
CA PHE A 65 -5.08 -5.62 3.15
C PHE A 65 -5.01 -7.06 3.68
N ILE A 66 -3.89 -7.49 4.29
CA ILE A 66 -3.86 -8.73 5.07
C ILE A 66 -4.89 -8.64 6.21
N ASN A 67 -4.89 -7.53 6.95
CA ASN A 67 -5.81 -7.36 8.08
C ASN A 67 -7.27 -7.17 7.65
N VAL A 68 -7.52 -6.54 6.50
CA VAL A 68 -8.87 -6.47 5.90
C VAL A 68 -9.35 -7.85 5.50
N TYR A 69 -8.47 -8.65 4.88
CA TYR A 69 -8.77 -10.02 4.47
C TYR A 69 -9.10 -10.91 5.67
N THR A 70 -8.37 -10.75 6.78
CA THR A 70 -8.55 -11.55 8.01
C THR A 70 -9.74 -11.12 8.84
N PHE A 71 -10.10 -9.83 8.82
CA PHE A 71 -11.18 -9.28 9.64
C PHE A 71 -12.52 -10.01 9.42
N CYS A 72 -12.84 -10.33 8.16
CA CYS A 72 -14.10 -11.01 7.81
C CYS A 72 -14.05 -12.54 7.93
N LYS A 73 -12.97 -13.11 8.49
CA LYS A 73 -12.83 -14.57 8.63
C LYS A 73 -13.40 -15.04 9.95
N LYS A 74 -13.99 -16.24 9.91
CA LYS A 74 -14.35 -16.99 11.12
C LYS A 74 -13.08 -17.27 11.90
N ASP A 75 -13.20 -17.41 13.23
CA ASP A 75 -12.05 -17.62 14.11
C ASP A 75 -11.14 -18.74 13.59
N ARG A 76 -11.67 -19.91 13.21
CA ARG A 76 -10.87 -21.03 12.68
C ARG A 76 -9.98 -20.70 11.49
N ASP A 77 -10.44 -19.80 10.61
CA ASP A 77 -9.73 -19.44 9.39
C ASP A 77 -8.74 -18.29 9.60
N PHE A 78 -8.80 -17.62 10.77
CA PHE A 78 -7.99 -16.45 11.08
C PHE A 78 -6.47 -16.71 10.97
N PRO A 79 -5.90 -17.79 11.55
CA PRO A 79 -4.45 -18.02 11.46
C PRO A 79 -3.97 -18.16 10.03
N ILE A 80 -4.64 -18.98 9.23
CA ILE A 80 -4.29 -19.22 7.82
C ILE A 80 -4.47 -17.92 7.00
N ALA A 81 -5.46 -17.10 7.33
CA ALA A 81 -5.72 -15.86 6.62
C ALA A 81 -4.65 -14.78 6.85
N ILE A 82 -3.96 -14.75 7.99
CA ILE A 82 -2.86 -13.81 8.23
C ILE A 82 -1.67 -14.16 7.33
N PHE A 83 -1.41 -15.45 7.13
CA PHE A 83 -0.36 -15.95 6.25
C PHE A 83 -0.83 -16.12 4.80
N ILE A 84 -1.74 -15.26 4.34
CA ILE A 84 -2.26 -15.30 2.97
C ILE A 84 -1.13 -15.19 1.94
N GLU A 85 -1.14 -16.08 0.95
CA GLU A 85 -0.21 -16.02 -0.16
C GLU A 85 -0.38 -14.77 -1.03
N ASN A 86 0.73 -14.22 -1.50
CA ASN A 86 0.75 -12.95 -2.25
C ASN A 86 -0.15 -12.97 -3.50
N ALA A 87 -0.20 -14.09 -4.23
CA ALA A 87 -1.08 -14.22 -5.40
C ALA A 87 -2.57 -14.08 -5.02
N LYS A 88 -2.96 -14.71 -3.91
CA LYS A 88 -4.33 -14.67 -3.39
C LYS A 88 -4.68 -13.28 -2.84
N LEU A 89 -3.74 -12.65 -2.12
CA LEU A 89 -3.90 -11.29 -1.62
C LEU A 89 -4.06 -10.29 -2.77
N LYS A 90 -3.21 -10.36 -3.80
CA LYS A 90 -3.33 -9.50 -4.99
C LYS A 90 -4.66 -9.68 -5.71
N SER A 91 -5.13 -10.92 -5.86
CA SER A 91 -6.44 -11.21 -6.47
C SER A 91 -7.58 -10.59 -5.68
N PHE A 92 -7.54 -10.73 -4.34
CA PHE A 92 -8.51 -10.11 -3.43
C PHE A 92 -8.51 -8.58 -3.55
N ILE A 93 -7.36 -7.93 -3.47
CA ILE A 93 -7.24 -6.46 -3.55
C ILE A 93 -7.77 -5.96 -4.90
N LYS A 94 -7.37 -6.62 -6.00
CA LYS A 94 -7.82 -6.24 -7.34
C LYS A 94 -9.34 -6.32 -7.45
N LYS A 95 -9.91 -7.47 -7.15
CA LYS A 95 -11.35 -7.72 -7.29
C LYS A 95 -12.18 -6.82 -6.38
N GLU A 96 -11.79 -6.70 -5.11
CA GLU A 96 -12.65 -6.06 -4.12
C GLU A 96 -12.45 -4.53 -4.06
N PHE A 97 -11.22 -4.03 -4.28
CA PHE A 97 -10.87 -2.62 -4.10
C PHE A 97 -10.50 -1.86 -5.39
N VAL A 98 -9.80 -2.50 -6.33
CA VAL A 98 -9.46 -1.84 -7.62
C VAL A 98 -10.68 -1.81 -8.55
N ASP A 99 -11.37 -2.95 -8.67
CA ASP A 99 -12.59 -3.08 -9.49
C ASP A 99 -13.83 -2.54 -8.76
N CYS A 100 -13.67 -2.07 -7.51
CA CYS A 100 -14.69 -1.46 -6.66
C CYS A 100 -15.95 -2.31 -6.47
N SER A 101 -15.78 -3.48 -5.86
CA SER A 101 -16.94 -4.31 -5.50
C SER A 101 -17.78 -3.68 -4.39
N LYS A 102 -18.96 -4.26 -4.12
CA LYS A 102 -19.79 -3.92 -2.94
C LYS A 102 -19.02 -4.05 -1.62
N TYR A 103 -18.01 -4.91 -1.56
CA TYR A 103 -17.19 -5.11 -0.37
C TYR A 103 -16.36 -3.87 -0.01
N SER A 104 -15.78 -3.18 -1.00
CA SER A 104 -15.03 -1.94 -0.72
C SER A 104 -15.89 -0.90 -0.02
N ARG A 105 -17.13 -0.70 -0.50
CA ARG A 105 -18.17 0.18 0.08
C ARG A 105 -18.52 -0.21 1.50
N TYR A 106 -18.81 -1.49 1.70
CA TYR A 106 -19.07 -2.04 3.03
C TYR A 106 -17.90 -1.80 4.00
N PHE A 107 -16.66 -2.06 3.55
CA PHE A 107 -15.47 -1.88 4.39
C PHE A 107 -15.29 -0.43 4.86
N ILE A 108 -15.42 0.56 3.97
CA ILE A 108 -15.28 1.96 4.37
C ILE A 108 -16.48 2.40 5.24
N ASN A 109 -17.70 2.14 4.82
CA ASN A 109 -18.89 2.72 5.44
C ASN A 109 -19.25 2.04 6.76
N ASP A 110 -19.26 0.70 6.76
CA ASP A 110 -19.82 -0.11 7.83
C ASP A 110 -18.76 -0.65 8.78
N ILE A 111 -17.48 -0.61 8.41
CA ILE A 111 -16.37 -0.98 9.30
C ILE A 111 -15.63 0.28 9.73
N ILE A 112 -14.88 0.91 8.82
CA ILE A 112 -13.96 2.00 9.17
C ILE A 112 -14.69 3.24 9.67
N LEU A 113 -15.72 3.70 8.95
CA LEU A 113 -16.48 4.90 9.29
C LEU A 113 -17.61 4.62 10.28
N SER A 114 -17.85 3.37 10.68
CA SER A 114 -18.94 3.03 11.60
C SER A 114 -18.81 3.73 12.97
N ILE A 115 -17.57 3.91 13.43
CA ILE A 115 -17.16 4.44 14.73
C ILE A 115 -17.12 5.97 14.80
N HIS A 116 -17.36 6.62 13.66
CA HIS A 116 -17.08 8.02 13.38
C HIS A 116 -18.41 8.78 13.31
N GLU A 117 -18.55 9.93 13.99
CA GLU A 117 -19.83 10.67 14.02
C GLU A 117 -20.13 11.35 12.68
N ASP A 118 -19.14 11.97 12.06
CA ASP A 118 -19.27 12.55 10.73
C ASP A 118 -19.03 11.50 9.65
N LYS A 119 -20.11 11.14 8.96
CA LYS A 119 -20.15 10.20 7.82
C LYS A 119 -20.74 10.87 6.57
N SER A 120 -20.44 12.15 6.34
CA SER A 120 -20.87 12.85 5.12
C SER A 120 -20.48 12.07 3.85
N GLU A 121 -21.34 12.09 2.83
CA GLU A 121 -21.09 11.36 1.57
C GLU A 121 -19.77 11.78 0.90
N ILE A 122 -19.43 13.07 0.98
CA ILE A 122 -18.15 13.60 0.49
C ILE A 122 -16.96 12.87 1.14
N LYS A 123 -17.01 12.62 2.44
CA LYS A 123 -15.92 11.90 3.16
C LYS A 123 -15.85 10.43 2.76
N LYS A 124 -17.00 9.78 2.60
CA LYS A 124 -17.05 8.38 2.12
C LYS A 124 -16.40 8.28 0.75
N ASP A 125 -16.78 9.15 -0.17
CA ASP A 125 -16.23 9.19 -1.52
C ASP A 125 -14.72 9.47 -1.52
N GLN A 126 -14.24 10.38 -0.67
CA GLN A 126 -12.81 10.64 -0.49
C GLN A 126 -12.06 9.39 -0.03
N TYR A 127 -12.52 8.72 1.04
CA TYR A 127 -11.89 7.49 1.55
C TYR A 127 -11.91 6.37 0.51
N HIS A 128 -13.01 6.23 -0.22
CA HIS A 128 -13.12 5.27 -1.32
C HIS A 128 -12.10 5.51 -2.41
N ASN A 129 -12.01 6.74 -2.90
CA ASN A 129 -11.10 7.09 -3.98
C ASN A 129 -9.64 6.93 -3.55
N LEU A 130 -9.30 7.36 -2.32
CA LEU A 130 -7.96 7.19 -1.74
C LEU A 130 -7.56 5.73 -1.58
N LEU A 131 -8.46 4.90 -1.02
CA LEU A 131 -8.17 3.48 -0.83
C LEU A 131 -8.06 2.75 -2.18
N LYS A 132 -8.89 3.11 -3.17
CA LYS A 132 -8.79 2.59 -4.54
C LYS A 132 -7.47 2.97 -5.19
N GLU A 133 -7.04 4.23 -5.04
CA GLU A 133 -5.75 4.71 -5.55
C GLU A 133 -4.60 3.91 -4.92
N CYS A 134 -4.60 3.73 -3.59
CA CYS A 134 -3.59 2.94 -2.90
C CYS A 134 -3.61 1.45 -3.29
N ALA A 135 -4.79 0.88 -3.52
CA ALA A 135 -4.94 -0.49 -3.99
C ALA A 135 -4.32 -0.67 -5.38
N LYS A 136 -4.53 0.28 -6.29
CA LYS A 136 -3.91 0.29 -7.62
C LYS A 136 -2.40 0.40 -7.52
N ASP A 137 -1.91 1.37 -6.74
CA ASP A 137 -0.47 1.57 -6.53
C ASP A 137 0.21 0.29 -6.03
N TYR A 138 -0.43 -0.45 -5.11
CA TYR A 138 0.05 -1.75 -4.67
C TYR A 138 0.08 -2.81 -5.78
N ILE A 139 -1.01 -2.96 -6.55
CA ILE A 139 -1.07 -3.97 -7.61
C ILE A 139 -0.01 -3.72 -8.68
N ASP A 140 0.14 -2.46 -9.09
CA ASP A 140 1.01 -2.02 -10.18
C ASP A 140 2.48 -2.04 -9.77
N ASN A 141 2.79 -1.69 -8.51
CA ASN A 141 4.16 -1.54 -8.04
C ASN A 141 4.61 -2.63 -7.05
N TYR A 142 3.83 -3.70 -6.83
CA TYR A 142 4.16 -4.79 -5.90
C TYR A 142 5.56 -5.38 -6.10
N GLN A 143 6.03 -5.50 -7.35
CA GLN A 143 7.37 -6.07 -7.61
C GLN A 143 8.51 -5.17 -7.10
N LEU A 144 8.25 -3.91 -6.80
CA LEU A 144 9.22 -3.05 -6.15
C LEU A 144 9.56 -3.55 -4.73
N LEU A 145 8.60 -4.12 -3.99
CA LEU A 145 8.88 -4.75 -2.69
C LEU A 145 9.90 -5.88 -2.84
N ASN A 146 9.79 -6.66 -3.92
CA ASN A 146 10.75 -7.72 -4.24
C ASN A 146 12.09 -7.13 -4.73
N ALA A 147 12.08 -6.13 -5.62
CA ALA A 147 13.29 -5.49 -6.10
C ALA A 147 14.12 -4.89 -4.96
N TYR A 148 13.45 -4.16 -4.06
CA TYR A 148 14.04 -3.52 -2.89
C TYR A 148 14.69 -4.52 -1.92
N LYS A 149 14.03 -5.65 -1.61
CA LYS A 149 14.60 -6.72 -0.76
C LYS A 149 15.95 -7.25 -1.25
N HIS A 150 16.22 -7.12 -2.55
CA HIS A 150 17.45 -7.59 -3.17
C HIS A 150 18.42 -6.46 -3.58
N GLY A 151 18.16 -5.22 -3.14
CA GLY A 151 19.09 -4.07 -3.09
C GLY A 151 19.57 -3.50 -4.44
N ALA A 152 20.16 -4.33 -5.30
CA ALA A 152 20.82 -3.88 -6.54
C ALA A 152 19.86 -3.70 -7.73
N ARG A 153 18.57 -3.98 -7.55
CA ARG A 153 17.57 -3.95 -8.63
C ARG A 153 16.68 -2.72 -8.62
N ALA A 154 16.92 -1.79 -7.69
CA ALA A 154 16.15 -0.57 -7.56
C ALA A 154 17.10 0.62 -7.28
N SER A 155 16.77 1.76 -7.85
CA SER A 155 17.44 3.03 -7.61
C SER A 155 16.40 4.14 -7.56
N ALA A 156 16.72 5.26 -6.92
CA ALA A 156 15.84 6.41 -6.87
C ALA A 156 16.58 7.70 -7.17
N ALA A 157 15.83 8.68 -7.63
CA ALA A 157 16.30 10.03 -7.91
C ALA A 157 15.35 11.05 -7.27
N VAL A 158 15.91 12.11 -6.72
CA VAL A 158 15.18 13.24 -6.10
C VAL A 158 15.40 14.48 -6.93
N GLY A 159 14.33 15.26 -7.13
CA GLY A 159 14.32 16.48 -7.94
C GLY A 159 13.26 16.41 -9.04
N SER A 160 13.19 17.47 -9.85
CA SER A 160 12.24 17.59 -10.97
C SER A 160 12.33 16.38 -11.89
N SER A 161 11.39 15.46 -11.70
CA SER A 161 11.26 14.22 -12.46
C SER A 161 10.02 14.35 -13.33
N TYR A 162 10.07 13.83 -14.54
CA TYR A 162 8.91 13.84 -15.41
C TYR A 162 8.91 12.57 -16.24
N MET A 163 7.72 12.13 -16.61
CA MET A 163 7.57 11.15 -17.67
C MET A 163 7.24 11.83 -18.97
N SER A 164 7.85 11.34 -20.03
CA SER A 164 7.54 11.71 -21.39
C SER A 164 7.09 10.50 -22.18
N MET A 165 6.09 10.68 -23.04
CA MET A 165 5.71 9.70 -24.04
C MET A 165 6.17 10.21 -25.41
N LYS A 166 6.73 9.30 -26.22
CA LYS A 166 7.07 9.59 -27.61
C LYS A 166 5.81 9.51 -28.46
N LEU A 167 5.51 10.60 -29.17
CA LEU A 167 4.41 10.71 -30.12
C LEU A 167 4.78 10.02 -31.46
N PRO A 168 3.78 9.68 -32.30
CA PRO A 168 4.02 9.04 -33.60
C PRO A 168 4.91 9.85 -34.56
N ASP A 169 4.93 11.17 -34.41
CA ASP A 169 5.75 12.12 -35.18
C ASP A 169 7.20 12.23 -34.64
N GLY A 170 7.53 11.50 -33.59
CA GLY A 170 8.85 11.50 -32.96
C GLY A 170 9.05 12.56 -31.86
N GLN A 171 8.08 13.45 -31.63
CA GLN A 171 8.14 14.43 -30.54
C GLN A 171 7.91 13.77 -29.18
N PHE A 172 8.39 14.40 -28.11
CA PHE A 172 8.16 13.93 -26.74
C PHE A 172 7.15 14.85 -26.05
N MET A 173 6.05 14.27 -25.57
CA MET A 173 5.06 14.97 -24.75
C MET A 173 5.26 14.60 -23.28
N LYS A 174 5.38 15.62 -22.42
CA LYS A 174 5.39 15.41 -20.96
C LYS A 174 4.00 14.93 -20.51
N VAL A 175 3.95 13.74 -19.90
CA VAL A 175 2.71 13.08 -19.44
C VAL A 175 2.43 13.39 -17.98
N THR A 176 3.46 13.42 -17.15
CA THR A 176 3.32 13.73 -15.72
C THR A 176 4.60 14.34 -15.18
N ASP A 177 4.50 15.02 -14.05
CA ASP A 177 5.63 15.48 -13.25
C ASP A 177 5.62 14.85 -11.86
N GLY A 178 6.79 14.87 -11.24
CA GLY A 178 7.05 14.41 -9.88
C GLY A 178 8.28 15.12 -9.33
N ASP A 179 8.47 15.05 -8.03
CA ASP A 179 9.71 15.49 -7.38
C ASP A 179 10.60 14.30 -6.96
N ALA A 180 10.18 13.09 -7.35
CA ALA A 180 10.81 11.83 -7.07
C ALA A 180 10.60 10.83 -8.21
N ALA A 181 11.60 9.98 -8.42
CA ALA A 181 11.50 8.83 -9.30
C ALA A 181 12.15 7.57 -8.69
N ILE A 182 11.61 6.41 -9.01
CA ILE A 182 12.19 5.10 -8.72
C ILE A 182 12.30 4.32 -10.02
N HIS A 183 13.49 3.80 -10.28
CA HIS A 183 13.78 2.88 -11.36
C HIS A 183 14.04 1.50 -10.78
N TYR A 184 13.40 0.46 -11.31
CA TYR A 184 13.65 -0.90 -10.86
C TYR A 184 13.41 -1.95 -11.95
N TYR A 185 14.00 -3.13 -11.76
CA TYR A 185 13.76 -4.28 -12.63
C TYR A 185 12.79 -5.27 -11.98
N SER A 186 11.79 -5.72 -12.74
CA SER A 186 10.84 -6.73 -12.32
C SER A 186 10.91 -7.99 -13.19
N LYS A 187 10.51 -9.12 -12.62
CA LYS A 187 10.31 -10.38 -13.35
C LYS A 187 8.89 -10.84 -13.13
N GLU A 188 8.10 -10.89 -14.19
CA GLU A 188 6.68 -11.20 -14.12
C GLU A 188 6.27 -12.12 -15.28
N ARG A 189 5.14 -12.81 -15.11
CA ARG A 189 4.51 -13.49 -16.25
C ARG A 189 3.75 -12.45 -17.06
N ASP A 190 4.02 -12.40 -18.35
CA ASP A 190 3.28 -11.57 -19.28
C ASP A 190 1.82 -12.04 -19.33
N SER A 191 0.87 -11.11 -19.24
CA SER A 191 -0.55 -11.44 -19.18
C SER A 191 -1.12 -11.91 -20.51
N LYS A 192 -0.47 -11.59 -21.63
CA LYS A 192 -0.89 -12.00 -22.98
C LYS A 192 -0.22 -13.29 -23.40
N THR A 193 1.08 -13.43 -23.17
CA THR A 193 1.85 -14.59 -23.65
C THR A 193 2.02 -15.69 -22.60
N GLY A 194 1.84 -15.39 -21.31
CA GLY A 194 2.06 -16.32 -20.19
C GLY A 194 3.53 -16.61 -19.87
N GLU A 195 4.44 -16.13 -20.72
CA GLU A 195 5.89 -16.31 -20.60
C GLU A 195 6.46 -15.43 -19.47
N LYS A 196 7.58 -15.86 -18.87
CA LYS A 196 8.31 -15.02 -17.90
C LYS A 196 9.13 -13.95 -18.61
N THR A 197 8.84 -12.68 -18.33
CA THR A 197 9.48 -11.52 -18.94
C THR A 197 10.16 -10.66 -17.88
N ILE A 198 11.34 -10.14 -18.21
CA ILE A 198 12.03 -9.11 -17.43
C ILE A 198 11.56 -7.75 -17.94
N TYR A 199 11.17 -6.89 -17.01
CA TYR A 199 10.73 -5.53 -17.30
C TYR A 199 11.63 -4.52 -16.63
N GLU A 200 11.81 -3.40 -17.32
CA GLU A 200 12.29 -2.15 -16.76
C GLU A 200 11.08 -1.32 -16.32
N CYS A 201 11.07 -0.90 -15.06
CA CYS A 201 9.98 -0.14 -14.48
C CYS A 201 10.49 1.23 -14.02
N ASN A 202 9.78 2.27 -14.42
CA ASN A 202 10.03 3.65 -14.02
C ASN A 202 8.78 4.19 -13.34
N LEU A 203 8.93 4.68 -12.12
CA LEU A 203 7.87 5.25 -11.31
C LEU A 203 8.24 6.71 -11.02
N VAL A 204 7.35 7.65 -11.34
CA VAL A 204 7.50 9.06 -10.99
C VAL A 204 6.38 9.42 -10.04
N PHE A 205 6.65 10.19 -8.99
CA PHE A 205 5.66 10.57 -7.98
C PHE A 205 6.02 11.86 -7.24
N LYS A 206 5.06 12.36 -6.46
CA LYS A 206 5.26 13.43 -5.48
C LYS A 206 5.49 12.81 -4.10
N LYS A 207 6.62 13.07 -3.45
CA LYS A 207 6.98 12.46 -2.16
C LYS A 207 5.93 12.72 -1.06
N ASP A 208 5.38 13.94 -1.02
CA ASP A 208 4.37 14.34 -0.04
C ASP A 208 3.03 13.62 -0.26
N ARG A 209 2.70 13.30 -1.51
CA ARG A 209 1.52 12.48 -1.85
C ARG A 209 1.67 11.08 -1.28
N VAL A 210 2.84 10.47 -1.49
CA VAL A 210 3.14 9.12 -0.95
C VAL A 210 3.14 9.14 0.57
N ALA A 211 3.71 10.16 1.21
CA ALA A 211 3.67 10.32 2.65
C ALA A 211 2.23 10.45 3.19
N GLY A 212 1.41 11.31 2.56
CA GLY A 212 0.01 11.48 2.95
C GLY A 212 -0.83 10.22 2.74
N LYS A 213 -0.63 9.48 1.64
CA LYS A 213 -1.26 8.17 1.44
C LYS A 213 -0.81 7.15 2.49
N THR A 214 0.48 7.16 2.85
CA THR A 214 1.01 6.27 3.89
C THR A 214 0.34 6.55 5.23
N LEU A 215 0.22 7.83 5.61
CA LEU A 215 -0.49 8.24 6.81
C LEU A 215 -1.97 7.82 6.79
N PHE A 216 -2.64 7.99 5.65
CA PHE A 216 -4.03 7.52 5.45
C PHE A 216 -4.15 6.02 5.73
N ILE A 217 -3.27 5.19 5.16
CA ILE A 217 -3.28 3.73 5.37
C ILE A 217 -2.98 3.38 6.83
N ILE A 218 -2.03 4.07 7.49
CA ILE A 218 -1.73 3.91 8.91
C ILE A 218 -2.99 4.19 9.76
N THR A 219 -3.71 5.28 9.46
CA THR A 219 -4.96 5.62 10.15
C THR A 219 -6.03 4.54 9.98
N LEU A 220 -6.21 4.00 8.76
CA LEU A 220 -7.13 2.88 8.53
C LEU A 220 -6.73 1.64 9.33
N LEU A 221 -5.43 1.34 9.37
CA LEU A 221 -4.88 0.21 10.10
C LEU A 221 -5.12 0.33 11.61
N GLN A 222 -4.92 1.53 12.16
CA GLN A 222 -5.17 1.81 13.57
C GLN A 222 -6.65 1.60 13.91
N ASN A 223 -7.56 2.15 13.10
CA ASN A 223 -8.99 1.96 13.30
C ASN A 223 -9.38 0.49 13.19
N LEU A 224 -8.88 -0.24 12.19
CA LEU A 224 -9.14 -1.66 12.01
C LEU A 224 -8.63 -2.49 13.18
N ARG A 225 -7.45 -2.18 13.73
CA ARG A 225 -6.91 -2.82 14.94
C ARG A 225 -7.85 -2.62 16.14
N LEU A 226 -8.26 -1.37 16.41
CA LEU A 226 -9.15 -1.06 17.54
C LEU A 226 -10.52 -1.74 17.40
N ILE A 227 -11.10 -1.73 16.20
CA ILE A 227 -12.34 -2.45 15.90
C ILE A 227 -12.14 -3.96 16.14
N SER A 228 -11.04 -4.53 15.65
CA SER A 228 -10.73 -5.96 15.82
C SER A 228 -10.59 -6.35 17.30
N LEU A 229 -9.89 -5.55 18.10
CA LEU A 229 -9.78 -5.72 19.55
C LEU A 229 -11.16 -5.69 20.25
N LYS A 230 -12.02 -4.75 19.85
CA LYS A 230 -13.41 -4.68 20.36
C LYS A 230 -14.20 -5.94 20.02
N THR A 231 -14.05 -6.50 18.81
CA THR A 231 -14.75 -7.74 18.43
C THR A 231 -14.35 -8.97 19.23
N VAL A 232 -13.14 -8.98 19.81
CA VAL A 232 -12.64 -10.07 20.67
C VAL A 232 -12.78 -9.77 22.16
N GLY A 233 -13.58 -8.76 22.53
CA GLY A 233 -13.92 -8.46 23.92
C GLY A 233 -12.84 -7.70 24.70
N VAL A 234 -11.86 -7.10 24.02
CA VAL A 234 -10.89 -6.21 24.66
C VAL A 234 -11.49 -4.81 24.77
N GLY A 235 -11.66 -4.33 26.01
CA GLY A 235 -12.06 -2.96 26.26
C GLY A 235 -10.99 -1.98 25.77
N LEU A 236 -11.41 -0.89 25.14
CA LEU A 236 -10.50 0.20 24.77
C LEU A 236 -10.10 0.93 26.06
N SER A 237 -8.81 0.98 26.37
CA SER A 237 -8.30 1.82 27.46
C SER A 237 -8.48 3.30 27.11
N ASN A 238 -8.74 4.17 28.09
CA ASN A 238 -9.08 5.59 27.91
C ASN A 238 -8.15 6.49 27.04
N PRO A 239 -6.88 6.16 26.70
CA PRO A 239 -6.16 6.94 25.69
C PRO A 239 -6.33 6.43 24.24
N GLN A 240 -6.91 5.24 23.99
CA GLN A 240 -7.08 4.71 22.63
C GLN A 240 -8.32 5.31 21.97
N LYS A 241 -8.10 6.30 21.10
CA LYS A 241 -9.16 6.95 20.32
C LYS A 241 -9.07 6.54 18.85
N TYR A 242 -10.23 6.32 18.23
CA TYR A 242 -10.32 6.20 16.79
C TYR A 242 -9.80 7.46 16.12
N MET A 243 -9.04 7.29 15.05
CA MET A 243 -8.37 8.38 14.35
C MET A 243 -9.13 8.72 13.08
N TYR A 244 -9.25 10.02 12.80
CA TYR A 244 -9.69 10.50 11.50
C TYR A 244 -8.48 10.89 10.68
N PHE A 245 -8.45 10.48 9.41
CA PHE A 245 -7.52 11.08 8.47
C PHE A 245 -8.01 12.49 8.12
N GLN A 246 -7.19 13.48 8.42
CA GLN A 246 -7.44 14.87 8.03
C GLN A 246 -7.06 15.05 6.57
N TYR A 247 -8.07 15.26 5.73
CA TYR A 247 -7.89 15.53 4.30
C TYR A 247 -7.75 17.03 4.08
N ASP A 248 -6.53 17.49 3.80
CA ASP A 248 -6.25 18.85 3.35
C ASP A 248 -6.38 18.89 1.83
N LYS A 249 -7.48 19.44 1.32
CA LYS A 249 -7.80 19.43 -0.12
C LYS A 249 -6.76 20.19 -0.94
N ASP A 250 -6.27 21.32 -0.43
CA ASP A 250 -5.38 22.20 -1.18
C ASP A 250 -4.00 21.55 -1.28
N LYS A 251 -3.47 21.07 -0.15
CA LYS A 251 -2.24 20.27 -0.13
C LYS A 251 -2.36 19.00 -0.99
N TRP A 252 -3.54 18.38 -1.04
CA TRP A 252 -3.78 17.18 -1.85
C TRP A 252 -3.80 17.46 -3.35
N HIS A 253 -4.30 18.64 -3.76
CA HIS A 253 -4.26 19.08 -5.15
C HIS A 253 -2.86 19.49 -5.60
N GLU A 254 -2.11 20.20 -4.76
CA GLU A 254 -0.71 20.59 -5.05
C GLU A 254 0.23 19.40 -5.23
N THR A 255 -0.08 18.29 -4.55
CA THR A 255 0.70 17.06 -4.59
C THR A 255 0.15 16.03 -5.58
N PHE A 256 -0.83 16.41 -6.42
CA PHE A 256 -1.33 15.52 -7.46
C PHE A 256 -0.27 15.29 -8.53
N GLY A 257 -0.19 14.05 -9.03
CA GLY A 257 0.80 13.66 -10.03
C GLY A 257 1.46 12.33 -9.70
N GLY A 258 2.13 11.79 -10.71
CA GLY A 258 2.78 10.50 -10.65
C GLY A 258 2.23 9.51 -11.69
N TYR A 259 3.10 8.59 -12.09
CA TYR A 259 2.83 7.62 -13.13
C TYR A 259 3.78 6.43 -12.94
N SER A 260 3.39 5.26 -13.43
CA SER A 260 4.23 4.06 -13.50
C SER A 260 4.28 3.58 -14.94
N LEU A 261 5.47 3.48 -15.50
CA LEU A 261 5.73 2.97 -16.84
C LEU A 261 6.52 1.67 -16.73
N LYS A 262 6.10 0.68 -17.51
CA LYS A 262 6.72 -0.65 -17.55
C LYS A 262 7.04 -1.04 -18.98
N THR A 263 8.32 -1.24 -19.26
CA THR A 263 8.86 -1.57 -20.58
C THR A 263 9.43 -2.98 -20.56
N GLY A 264 8.97 -3.86 -21.45
CA GLY A 264 9.50 -5.22 -21.57
C GLY A 264 10.90 -5.20 -22.18
N LEU A 265 11.87 -5.83 -21.50
CA LEU A 265 13.23 -5.95 -22.00
C LEU A 265 13.41 -7.23 -22.81
N PHE A 266 13.11 -8.40 -22.21
CA PHE A 266 13.20 -9.70 -22.87
C PHE A 266 12.46 -10.83 -22.13
N THR A 267 12.04 -11.86 -22.87
CA THR A 267 11.47 -13.10 -22.34
C THR A 267 12.58 -14.08 -21.91
N VAL A 268 12.51 -14.61 -20.68
CA VAL A 268 13.49 -15.55 -20.11
C VAL A 268 13.57 -16.86 -20.89
N GLU A 269 12.44 -17.37 -21.38
CA GLU A 269 12.38 -18.62 -22.15
C GLU A 269 13.09 -18.53 -23.52
N LYS A 270 13.26 -17.32 -24.05
CA LYS A 270 14.04 -17.06 -25.28
C LYS A 270 15.54 -16.93 -25.01
N VAL A 271 15.94 -16.56 -23.79
CA VAL A 271 17.36 -16.45 -23.39
C VAL A 271 17.95 -17.82 -23.05
N ASN A 272 17.16 -18.70 -22.40
CA ASN A 272 17.62 -20.03 -21.98
C ASN A 272 17.60 -21.11 -23.09
N LYS A 273 17.23 -20.74 -24.32
CA LYS A 273 17.28 -21.60 -25.51
C LYS A 273 18.57 -21.42 -26.34
N LYS A 274 19.57 -20.72 -25.79
CA LYS A 274 20.92 -20.66 -26.36
C LYS A 274 21.81 -21.71 -25.72
#